data_AF-A0A950CZQ8-F1
#
_entry.id   AF-A0A950CZQ8-F1
#
_cell.length_a   1.000
_cell.length_b   1.000
_cell.length_c   1.000
_cell.angle_alpha   90.00
_cell.angle_beta   90.00
_cell.angle_gamma   90.00
#
_symmetry.space_group_name_H-M   'P 1'
#
loop_
_entity.id
_entity.type
_entity.pdbx_description
1 polymer ?
#
loop_
_entity_poly.entity_id
_entity_poly.type
_entity_poly.pdbx_seq_one_letter_code
_entity_poly.pdbx_strand_id
1 'polypeptide(L)'
;MPRPRPAFPPLQAARREAELARACEVDKGHGRIETRAIEVTSSLAEYLGSDWLGCAQVFRLRRVRKAGAKVETEVVVGITSLPRERAGAKELLALTRGHWGIENGLHGVRDGTLREDASRIRRGSAPQVMALLRNIIVFLFQKNGYKNAAAATRHYVCHPWETLEILSTPI
;
A
#
# COMPACT_ATOMS: atom_id res chain seq x y z
N MET A 1 6.89 40.29 -15.63
CA MET A 1 7.25 39.58 -14.38
C MET A 1 8.63 38.97 -14.54
N PRO A 2 9.55 39.08 -13.56
CA PRO A 2 10.85 38.45 -13.64
C PRO A 2 10.69 36.92 -13.55
N ARG A 3 11.45 36.17 -14.37
CA ARG A 3 11.46 34.70 -14.28
C ARG A 3 12.01 34.29 -12.90
N PRO A 4 11.39 33.33 -12.21
CA PRO A 4 11.91 32.85 -10.94
C PRO A 4 13.32 32.31 -11.13
N ARG A 5 14.25 32.67 -10.21
CA ARG A 5 15.60 32.09 -10.23
C ARG A 5 15.48 30.57 -10.06
N PRO A 6 16.21 29.79 -10.89
CA PRO A 6 16.20 28.34 -10.74
C PRO A 6 16.75 27.94 -9.37
N ALA A 7 16.14 26.93 -8.76
CA ALA A 7 16.54 26.44 -7.44
C ALA A 7 17.95 25.81 -7.41
N PHE A 8 18.51 25.48 -8.58
CA PHE A 8 19.82 24.86 -8.72
C PHE A 8 20.63 25.53 -9.84
N PRO A 9 21.97 25.57 -9.72
CA PRO A 9 22.85 25.92 -10.84
C PRO A 9 22.57 25.04 -12.07
N PRO A 10 22.81 25.55 -13.31
CA PRO A 10 22.44 24.84 -14.54
C PRO A 10 22.94 23.38 -14.63
N LEU A 11 24.18 23.13 -14.21
CA LEU A 11 24.76 21.78 -14.23
C LEU A 11 24.10 20.83 -13.22
N GLN A 12 23.77 21.32 -12.02
CA GLN A 12 23.06 20.53 -11.03
C GLN A 12 21.60 20.28 -11.44
N ALA A 13 20.95 21.27 -12.07
CA ALA A 13 19.62 21.11 -12.64
C ALA A 13 19.60 20.05 -13.74
N ALA A 14 20.55 20.10 -14.68
CA ALA A 14 20.69 19.11 -15.74
C ALA A 14 20.98 17.70 -15.20
N ARG A 15 21.89 17.58 -14.22
CA ARG A 15 22.19 16.29 -13.57
C ARG A 15 20.98 15.72 -12.86
N ARG A 16 20.22 16.57 -12.15
CA ARG A 16 18.98 16.18 -11.49
C ARG A 16 17.94 15.72 -12.52
N GLU A 17 17.77 16.44 -13.62
CA GLU A 17 16.78 16.11 -14.65
C GLU A 17 17.12 14.82 -15.40
N ALA A 18 18.40 14.61 -15.69
CA ALA A 18 18.89 13.37 -16.30
C ALA A 18 18.73 12.16 -15.36
N GLU A 19 18.90 12.37 -14.06
CA GLU A 19 18.67 11.30 -13.10
C GLU A 19 17.16 11.07 -12.93
N LEU A 20 16.37 12.08 -12.59
CA LEU A 20 15.00 11.91 -12.06
C LEU A 20 14.05 11.15 -12.99
N ALA A 21 13.60 9.97 -12.55
CA ALA A 21 12.57 9.20 -13.23
C ALA A 21 11.18 9.56 -12.70
N ARG A 22 10.17 9.54 -13.57
CA ARG A 22 8.78 9.90 -13.21
C ARG A 22 7.78 8.90 -13.77
N ALA A 23 6.70 8.71 -13.01
CA ALA A 23 5.50 8.03 -13.49
C ALA A 23 4.25 8.69 -12.91
N CYS A 24 3.13 8.59 -13.63
CA CYS A 24 1.86 9.15 -13.22
C CYS A 24 0.73 8.19 -13.59
N GLU A 25 -0.24 8.05 -12.69
CA GLU A 25 -1.45 7.27 -12.89
C GLU A 25 -2.65 8.10 -12.43
N VAL A 26 -3.75 8.03 -13.19
CA VAL A 26 -5.02 8.67 -12.86
C VAL A 26 -6.09 7.60 -12.78
N ASP A 27 -6.83 7.58 -11.68
CA ASP A 27 -7.93 6.66 -11.42
C ASP A 27 -9.22 7.45 -11.14
N LYS A 28 -10.37 6.89 -11.55
CA LYS A 28 -11.68 7.42 -11.22
C LYS A 28 -12.54 6.31 -10.64
N GLY A 29 -13.01 6.49 -9.42
CA GLY A 29 -13.87 5.54 -8.73
C GLY A 29 -14.65 6.19 -7.58
N HIS A 30 -15.84 5.65 -7.29
CA HIS A 30 -16.68 6.09 -6.17
C HIS A 30 -16.93 7.62 -6.11
N GLY A 31 -17.12 8.27 -7.28
CA GLY A 31 -17.34 9.71 -7.38
C GLY A 31 -16.08 10.59 -7.18
N ARG A 32 -14.90 9.97 -7.09
CA ARG A 32 -13.62 10.65 -6.87
C ARG A 32 -12.66 10.41 -8.03
N ILE A 33 -11.86 11.43 -8.36
CA ILE A 33 -10.69 11.31 -9.24
C ILE A 33 -9.44 11.34 -8.36
N GLU A 34 -8.55 10.38 -8.53
CA GLU A 34 -7.28 10.31 -7.81
C GLU A 34 -6.11 10.26 -8.79
N THR A 35 -5.21 11.22 -8.66
CA THR A 35 -3.97 11.29 -9.43
C THR A 35 -2.80 10.94 -8.52
N ARG A 36 -2.00 9.95 -8.91
CA ARG A 36 -0.78 9.55 -8.23
C ARG A 36 0.41 9.85 -9.14
N ALA A 37 1.34 10.67 -8.68
CA ALA A 37 2.58 10.96 -9.42
C ALA A 37 3.77 10.62 -8.53
N ILE A 38 4.70 9.83 -9.04
CA ILE A 38 5.93 9.48 -8.35
C ILE A 38 7.12 10.09 -9.08
N GLU A 39 8.08 10.56 -8.30
CA GLU A 39 9.42 10.94 -8.75
C GLU A 39 10.43 10.07 -8.02
N VAL A 40 11.41 9.51 -8.72
CA VAL A 40 12.37 8.54 -8.19
C VAL A 40 13.79 8.94 -8.56
N THR A 41 14.72 8.79 -7.61
CA THR A 41 16.14 9.06 -7.82
C THR A 41 17.03 8.11 -7.04
N SER A 42 18.13 7.65 -7.64
CA SER A 42 19.22 6.96 -6.95
C SER A 42 20.34 7.91 -6.52
N SER A 43 20.30 9.18 -6.94
CA SER A 43 21.37 10.14 -6.61
C SER A 43 21.55 10.43 -5.11
N LEU A 44 20.52 10.13 -4.31
CA LEU A 44 20.54 10.28 -2.85
C LEU A 44 20.94 8.99 -2.12
N ALA A 45 21.11 7.87 -2.83
CA ALA A 45 21.38 6.57 -2.21
C ALA A 45 22.72 6.57 -1.45
N GLU A 46 23.78 7.11 -2.05
CA GLU A 46 25.10 7.22 -1.42
C GLU A 46 25.05 8.12 -0.18
N TYR A 47 24.38 9.26 -0.28
CA TYR A 47 24.20 10.19 0.83
C TYR A 47 23.46 9.54 2.02
N LEU A 48 22.47 8.70 1.75
CA LEU A 48 21.70 8.00 2.78
C LEU A 48 22.35 6.68 3.24
N GLY A 49 23.43 6.23 2.60
CA GLY A 49 23.99 4.90 2.80
C GLY A 49 24.52 4.65 4.22
N SER A 50 24.90 5.70 4.96
CA SER A 50 25.33 5.60 6.36
C SER A 50 24.18 5.31 7.32
N ASP A 51 23.03 5.91 7.09
CA ASP A 51 21.87 5.83 8.00
C ASP A 51 20.92 4.69 7.60
N TRP A 52 20.90 4.35 6.30
CA TRP A 52 19.98 3.39 5.71
C TRP A 52 20.74 2.39 4.84
N LEU A 53 21.30 1.37 5.49
CA LEU A 53 22.04 0.31 4.82
C LEU A 53 21.17 -0.36 3.74
N GLY A 54 21.71 -0.43 2.52
CA GLY A 54 21.02 -1.02 1.37
C GLY A 54 20.02 -0.10 0.70
N CYS A 55 19.96 1.20 1.04
CA CYS A 55 19.21 2.18 0.26
C CYS A 55 19.75 2.24 -1.17
N ALA A 56 18.91 1.93 -2.16
CA ALA A 56 19.26 1.96 -3.57
C ALA A 56 18.56 3.12 -4.31
N GLN A 57 17.36 3.50 -3.89
CA GLN A 57 16.60 4.61 -4.46
C GLN A 57 15.76 5.33 -3.40
N VAL A 58 15.50 6.61 -3.66
CA VAL A 58 14.54 7.45 -2.92
C VAL A 58 13.41 7.84 -3.86
N PHE A 59 12.19 7.91 -3.34
CA PHE A 59 11.04 8.35 -4.11
C PHE A 59 10.18 9.37 -3.36
N ARG A 60 9.50 10.21 -4.12
CA ARG A 60 8.45 11.12 -3.67
C ARG A 60 7.17 10.80 -4.42
N LEU A 61 6.15 10.36 -3.69
CA LEU A 61 4.81 10.08 -4.19
C LEU A 61 3.87 11.23 -3.80
N ARG A 62 3.31 11.90 -4.79
CA ARG A 62 2.24 12.88 -4.62
C ARG A 62 0.90 12.28 -5.00
N ARG A 63 -0.07 12.35 -4.10
CA ARG A 63 -1.45 11.89 -4.29
C ARG A 63 -2.37 13.11 -4.25
N VAL A 64 -3.17 13.28 -5.29
CA VAL A 64 -4.20 14.32 -5.35
C VAL A 64 -5.55 13.66 -5.51
N ARG A 65 -6.45 13.89 -4.56
CA ARG A 65 -7.81 13.37 -4.56
C ARG A 65 -8.79 14.51 -4.77
N LYS A 66 -9.66 14.39 -5.76
CA LYS A 66 -10.74 15.35 -6.05
C LYS A 66 -12.10 14.66 -5.94
N ALA A 67 -12.93 15.12 -5.01
CA ALA A 67 -14.31 14.69 -4.85
C ALA A 67 -15.23 15.91 -4.85
N GLY A 68 -15.97 16.12 -5.95
CA GLY A 68 -16.73 17.34 -6.17
C GLY A 68 -15.84 18.60 -6.14
N ALA A 69 -16.14 19.53 -5.22
CA ALA A 69 -15.36 20.74 -4.99
C ALA A 69 -14.14 20.53 -4.08
N LYS A 70 -14.08 19.42 -3.33
CA LYS A 70 -12.99 19.16 -2.37
C LYS A 70 -11.77 18.61 -3.11
N VAL A 71 -10.62 19.22 -2.87
CA VAL A 71 -9.31 18.75 -3.34
C VAL A 71 -8.41 18.52 -2.14
N GLU A 72 -7.86 17.32 -2.04
CA GLU A 72 -6.87 16.95 -1.02
C GLU A 72 -5.57 16.57 -1.71
N THR A 73 -4.44 17.03 -1.16
CA THR A 73 -3.11 16.66 -1.65
C THR A 73 -2.30 16.08 -0.50
N GLU A 74 -1.68 14.94 -0.75
CA GLU A 74 -0.83 14.22 0.19
C GLU A 74 0.52 13.93 -0.49
N VAL A 75 1.61 14.13 0.25
CA VAL A 75 2.97 13.84 -0.23
C VAL A 75 3.59 12.83 0.71
N VAL A 76 4.11 11.75 0.15
CA VAL A 76 4.89 10.74 0.86
C VAL A 76 6.28 10.67 0.25
N VAL A 77 7.27 10.56 1.11
CA VAL A 77 8.66 10.28 0.75
C VAL A 77 9.02 8.91 1.29
N GLY A 78 9.80 8.15 0.53
CA GLY A 78 10.21 6.82 0.92
C GLY A 78 11.55 6.45 0.33
N ILE A 79 12.14 5.41 0.91
CA ILE A 79 13.40 4.79 0.49
C ILE A 79 13.13 3.34 0.10
N THR A 80 13.94 2.78 -0.79
CA THR A 80 13.84 1.38 -1.19
C THR A 80 15.22 0.79 -1.45
N SER A 81 15.37 -0.48 -1.13
CA SER A 81 16.54 -1.28 -1.50
C SER A 81 16.46 -1.86 -2.91
N LEU A 82 15.34 -1.66 -3.62
CA LEU A 82 15.24 -2.04 -5.02
C LEU A 82 16.05 -1.06 -5.89
N PRO A 83 17.01 -1.54 -6.70
CA PRO A 83 17.75 -0.69 -7.62
C PRO A 83 16.93 -0.41 -8.88
N ARG A 84 17.34 0.60 -9.68
CA ARG A 84 16.58 1.09 -10.84
C ARG A 84 16.28 0.03 -11.88
N GLU A 85 17.23 -0.87 -12.06
CA GLU A 85 17.19 -1.95 -13.05
C GLU A 85 16.11 -2.98 -12.70
N ARG A 86 15.73 -3.06 -11.42
CA ARG A 86 14.67 -3.97 -10.93
C ARG A 86 13.33 -3.27 -10.77
N ALA A 87 13.34 -2.00 -10.39
CA ALA A 87 12.11 -1.22 -10.24
C ALA A 87 12.35 0.25 -10.57
N GLY A 88 11.86 0.67 -11.73
CA GLY A 88 11.83 2.08 -12.12
C GLY A 88 10.62 2.80 -11.54
N ALA A 89 10.36 4.01 -12.03
CA ALA A 89 9.28 4.85 -11.51
C ALA A 89 7.88 4.20 -11.66
N LYS A 90 7.63 3.47 -12.75
CA LYS A 90 6.33 2.81 -12.97
C LYS A 90 6.14 1.63 -12.03
N GLU A 91 7.17 0.81 -11.86
CA GLU A 91 7.15 -0.37 -10.99
C GLU A 91 7.01 0.06 -9.53
N LEU A 92 7.75 1.09 -9.09
CA LEU A 92 7.61 1.63 -7.74
C LEU A 92 6.23 2.28 -7.51
N LEU A 93 5.64 2.92 -8.52
CA LEU A 93 4.25 3.41 -8.42
C LEU A 93 3.27 2.26 -8.24
N ALA A 94 3.44 1.17 -8.98
CA ALA A 94 2.60 -0.02 -8.87
C ALA A 94 2.77 -0.72 -7.50
N LEU A 95 4.01 -0.86 -7.01
CA LEU A 95 4.31 -1.45 -5.70
C LEU A 95 3.73 -0.61 -4.55
N THR A 96 3.91 0.72 -4.60
CA THR A 96 3.34 1.61 -3.57
C THR A 96 1.81 1.60 -3.59
N ARG A 97 1.18 1.44 -4.76
CA ARG A 97 -0.26 1.22 -4.87
C ARG A 97 -0.67 -0.16 -4.33
N GLY A 98 0.07 -1.21 -4.67
CA GLY A 98 -0.18 -2.58 -4.22
C GLY A 98 -0.06 -2.76 -2.71
N HIS A 99 0.84 -1.99 -2.06
CA HIS A 99 0.96 -1.98 -0.60
C HIS A 99 -0.35 -1.63 0.11
N TRP A 100 -1.14 -0.70 -0.44
CA TRP A 100 -2.49 -0.39 0.08
C TRP A 100 -3.48 -1.55 -0.06
N GLY A 101 -3.23 -2.49 -0.97
CA GLY A 101 -4.02 -3.72 -1.08
C GLY A 101 -3.94 -4.60 0.16
N ILE A 102 -2.83 -4.56 0.91
CA ILE A 102 -2.67 -5.29 2.18
C ILE A 102 -3.61 -4.69 3.23
N GLU A 103 -3.62 -3.37 3.36
CA GLU A 103 -4.50 -2.65 4.29
C GLU A 103 -5.98 -2.90 3.99
N ASN A 104 -6.37 -2.76 2.72
CA ASN A 104 -7.78 -2.92 2.34
C ASN A 104 -8.23 -4.39 2.37
N GLY A 105 -7.37 -5.33 1.98
CA GLY A 105 -7.70 -6.74 1.83
C GLY A 105 -7.61 -7.55 3.12
N LEU A 106 -6.69 -7.21 4.02
CA LEU A 106 -6.47 -7.91 5.28
C LEU A 106 -7.01 -7.11 6.46
N HIS A 107 -6.52 -5.89 6.69
CA HIS A 107 -6.85 -5.10 7.88
C HIS A 107 -8.33 -4.69 7.89
N GLY A 108 -8.83 -4.11 6.80
CA GLY A 108 -10.25 -3.73 6.73
C GLY A 108 -11.23 -4.90 6.94
N VAL A 109 -10.87 -6.10 6.46
CA VAL A 109 -11.65 -7.33 6.70
C VAL A 109 -11.61 -7.73 8.17
N ARG A 110 -10.44 -7.71 8.79
CA ARG A 110 -10.27 -8.06 10.20
C ARG A 110 -11.02 -7.10 11.13
N ASP A 111 -10.82 -5.80 10.91
CA ASP A 111 -11.30 -4.75 11.79
C ASP A 111 -12.81 -4.60 11.71
N GLY A 112 -13.35 -4.54 10.48
CA GLY A 112 -14.78 -4.40 10.23
C GLY A 112 -15.52 -5.74 10.21
N THR A 113 -15.19 -6.61 9.23
CA THR A 113 -15.98 -7.83 8.96
C THR A 113 -15.83 -8.87 10.08
N LEU A 114 -14.60 -9.08 10.56
CA LEU A 114 -14.30 -10.00 11.67
C LEU A 114 -14.29 -9.30 13.04
N ARG A 115 -14.73 -8.03 13.06
CA ARG A 115 -15.05 -7.24 14.25
C ARG A 115 -13.90 -7.15 15.24
N GLU A 116 -12.66 -7.06 14.76
CA GLU A 116 -11.48 -6.92 15.62
C GLU A 116 -11.54 -5.64 16.44
N ASP A 117 -11.91 -4.50 15.85
CA ASP A 117 -12.06 -3.22 16.55
C ASP A 117 -13.12 -3.25 17.65
N ALA A 118 -14.20 -4.00 17.42
CA ALA A 118 -15.27 -4.14 18.39
C ALA A 118 -14.95 -5.15 19.51
N SER A 119 -13.82 -5.86 19.40
CA SER A 119 -13.41 -6.88 20.38
C SER A 119 -12.95 -6.24 21.69
N ARG A 120 -13.53 -6.69 22.81
CA ARG A 120 -13.16 -6.26 24.17
C ARG A 120 -12.12 -7.16 24.84
N ILE A 121 -11.59 -8.15 24.13
CA ILE A 121 -10.59 -9.09 24.64
C ILE A 121 -9.26 -8.35 24.84
N ARG A 122 -8.75 -8.30 26.07
CA ARG A 122 -7.53 -7.53 26.44
C ARG A 122 -6.59 -8.24 27.42
N ARG A 123 -6.85 -9.50 27.80
CA ARG A 123 -6.09 -10.20 28.86
C ARG A 123 -5.24 -11.35 28.32
N GLY A 124 -4.05 -11.50 28.88
CA GLY A 124 -3.14 -12.61 28.56
C GLY A 124 -2.78 -12.66 27.08
N SER A 125 -2.64 -13.88 26.55
CA SER A 125 -2.36 -14.15 25.12
C SER A 125 -3.58 -14.09 24.21
N ALA A 126 -4.77 -13.83 24.76
CA ALA A 126 -6.02 -13.88 24.01
C ALA A 126 -6.08 -12.89 22.82
N PRO A 127 -5.56 -11.65 22.90
CA PRO A 127 -5.50 -10.76 21.74
C PRO A 127 -4.67 -11.33 20.58
N GLN A 128 -3.51 -11.92 20.87
CA GLN A 128 -2.62 -12.51 19.87
C GLN A 128 -3.25 -13.75 19.23
N VAL A 129 -3.87 -14.62 20.05
CA VAL A 129 -4.60 -15.81 19.56
C VAL A 129 -5.74 -15.38 18.64
N MET A 130 -6.52 -14.37 19.03
CA MET A 130 -7.62 -13.88 18.20
C MET A 130 -7.15 -13.23 16.89
N ALA A 131 -6.02 -12.52 16.89
CA ALA A 131 -5.42 -11.99 15.67
C ALA A 131 -4.99 -13.13 14.72
N LEU A 132 -4.36 -14.19 15.26
CA LEU A 132 -3.98 -15.37 14.49
C LEU A 132 -5.21 -16.06 13.87
N LEU A 133 -6.25 -16.30 14.66
CA LEU A 133 -7.48 -16.94 14.17
C LEU A 133 -8.13 -16.13 13.05
N ARG A 134 -8.19 -14.80 13.18
CA ARG A 134 -8.72 -13.93 12.12
C ARG A 134 -7.87 -14.01 10.84
N ASN A 135 -6.54 -14.05 10.96
CA ASN A 135 -5.67 -14.24 9.80
C ASN A 135 -5.93 -15.58 9.10
N ILE A 136 -6.09 -16.66 9.87
CA ILE A 136 -6.43 -18.00 9.34
C ILE A 136 -7.77 -17.95 8.60
N ILE A 137 -8.79 -17.29 9.17
CA ILE A 137 -10.10 -17.15 8.53
C ILE A 137 -9.99 -16.41 7.19
N VAL A 138 -9.28 -15.26 7.16
CA VAL A 138 -9.08 -14.51 5.91
C VAL A 138 -8.36 -15.35 4.86
N PHE A 139 -7.32 -16.08 5.26
CA PHE A 139 -6.61 -17.00 4.38
C PHE A 139 -7.54 -18.09 3.82
N LEU A 140 -8.32 -18.76 4.66
CA LEU A 140 -9.24 -19.81 4.24
C LEU A 140 -10.31 -19.28 3.27
N PHE A 141 -10.84 -18.09 3.49
CA PHE A 141 -11.78 -17.47 2.56
C PHE A 141 -11.14 -17.22 1.19
N GLN A 142 -9.92 -16.68 1.15
CA GLN A 142 -9.20 -16.45 -0.10
C GLN A 142 -8.82 -17.77 -0.80
N LYS A 143 -8.35 -18.78 -0.06
CA LYS A 143 -8.02 -20.13 -0.58
C LYS A 143 -9.24 -20.78 -1.26
N ASN A 144 -10.43 -20.56 -0.70
CA ASN A 144 -11.69 -21.06 -1.26
C ASN A 144 -12.36 -20.10 -2.28
N GLY A 145 -11.60 -19.13 -2.82
CA GLY A 145 -12.04 -18.29 -3.94
C GLY A 145 -12.98 -17.14 -3.57
N TYR A 146 -13.23 -16.89 -2.28
CA TYR A 146 -14.07 -15.77 -1.87
C TYR A 146 -13.34 -14.43 -2.01
N LYS A 147 -13.90 -13.54 -2.84
CA LYS A 147 -13.43 -12.15 -2.98
C LYS A 147 -14.04 -11.18 -1.96
N ASN A 148 -15.12 -11.59 -1.29
CA ASN A 148 -15.83 -10.79 -0.29
C ASN A 148 -15.96 -11.60 1.00
N ALA A 149 -15.20 -11.20 2.02
CA ALA A 149 -15.19 -11.87 3.31
C ALA A 149 -16.55 -11.83 4.02
N ALA A 150 -17.35 -10.77 3.87
CA ALA A 150 -18.66 -10.70 4.50
C ALA A 150 -19.65 -11.70 3.87
N ALA A 151 -19.54 -11.96 2.56
CA ALA A 151 -20.31 -13.01 1.90
C ALA A 151 -19.87 -14.40 2.39
N ALA A 152 -18.57 -14.65 2.48
CA ALA A 152 -18.02 -15.90 3.03
C ALA A 152 -18.48 -16.15 4.47
N THR A 153 -18.41 -15.13 5.34
CA THR A 153 -18.88 -15.23 6.73
C THR A 153 -20.36 -15.63 6.77
N ARG A 154 -21.23 -14.98 5.98
CA ARG A 154 -22.66 -15.33 5.94
C ARG A 154 -22.89 -16.75 5.43
N HIS A 155 -22.13 -17.19 4.42
CA HIS A 155 -22.19 -18.54 3.89
C HIS A 155 -21.85 -19.57 4.97
N TYR A 156 -20.66 -19.50 5.56
CA TYR A 156 -20.19 -20.51 6.52
C TYR A 156 -20.97 -20.52 7.84
N VAL A 157 -21.54 -19.38 8.27
CA VAL A 157 -22.47 -19.36 9.41
C VAL A 157 -23.72 -20.21 9.15
N CYS A 158 -24.18 -20.31 7.90
CA CYS A 158 -25.32 -21.13 7.50
C CYS A 158 -24.93 -22.57 7.12
N HIS A 159 -23.65 -22.85 6.90
CA HIS A 159 -23.14 -24.14 6.42
C HIS A 159 -22.03 -24.66 7.37
N PRO A 160 -22.39 -25.12 8.59
CA PRO A 160 -21.41 -25.53 9.60
C PRO A 160 -20.59 -26.76 9.18
N TRP A 161 -21.17 -27.68 8.39
CA TRP A 161 -20.45 -28.86 7.90
C TRP A 161 -19.36 -28.48 6.89
N GLU A 162 -19.66 -27.61 5.94
CA GLU A 162 -18.66 -27.05 5.01
C GLU A 162 -17.57 -26.27 5.77
N THR A 163 -17.94 -25.60 6.86
CA THR A 163 -16.97 -24.92 7.74
C THR A 163 -15.99 -25.90 8.37
N LEU A 164 -16.46 -27.05 8.84
CA LEU A 164 -15.61 -28.10 9.39
C LEU A 164 -14.69 -28.70 8.32
N GLU A 165 -15.21 -28.93 7.10
CA GLU A 165 -14.43 -29.43 5.98
C GLU A 165 -13.24 -28.51 5.68
N ILE A 166 -13.46 -27.20 5.52
CA ILE A 166 -12.37 -26.27 5.22
C ILE A 166 -11.35 -26.15 6.35
N LEU A 167 -11.76 -26.35 7.61
CA LEU A 167 -10.86 -26.35 8.76
C LEU A 167 -10.02 -27.62 8.86
N SER A 168 -10.56 -28.74 8.37
CA SER A 168 -9.89 -30.05 8.36
C SER A 168 -9.03 -30.30 7.12
N THR A 169 -9.15 -29.45 6.10
CA THR A 169 -8.39 -29.58 4.86
C THR A 169 -6.91 -29.24 5.12
N PRO A 170 -5.96 -30.13 4.77
CA PRO A 170 -4.53 -29.82 4.91
C PRO A 170 -4.17 -28.53 4.18
N ILE A 171 -3.36 -27.68 4.84
CA ILE A 171 -2.94 -26.38 4.29
C ILE A 171 -1.90 -26.58 3.21
#